data_AF-A0A3A8J0G0-F1
#
_entry.id   AF-A0A3A8J0G0-F1
#
_cell.length_a   1.000
_cell.length_b   1.000
_cell.length_c   1.000
_cell.angle_alpha   90.00
_cell.angle_beta   90.00
_cell.angle_gamma   90.00
#
_symmetry.space_group_name_H-M   'P 1'
#
loop_
_entity.id
_entity.type
_entity.pdbx_description
1 polymer ?
#
loop_
_entity_poly.entity_id
_entity_poly.type
_entity_poly.pdbx_seq_one_letter_code
_entity_poly.pdbx_strand_id
1 'polypeptide(L)' 'YESGAKALAEGAVGGADMTPSAALVKLMQGLAEHPRGGEALARFLRTPVAGELSVGRPTVPPPEKPRRRPARVGRVA' A
#
# COMPACT_ATOMS: atom_id res chain seq x y z
N TYR A 1 -2.41 -3.06 9.25
CA TYR A 1 -3.39 -2.95 10.36
C TYR A 1 -4.70 -3.56 9.93
N GLU A 2 -5.47 -4.11 10.88
CA GLU A 2 -6.78 -4.70 10.64
C GLU A 2 -7.75 -3.71 9.97
N SER A 3 -7.76 -2.46 10.43
CA SER A 3 -8.55 -1.37 9.84
C SER A 3 -8.29 -1.17 8.35
N GLY A 4 -7.03 -1.25 7.92
CA GLY A 4 -6.64 -1.16 6.51
C GLY A 4 -7.10 -2.37 5.70
N ALA A 5 -6.98 -3.58 6.25
CA ALA A 5 -7.46 -4.79 5.59
C ALA A 5 -8.99 -4.77 5.41
N LYS A 6 -9.73 -4.27 6.41
CA LYS A 6 -11.18 -4.08 6.33
C LYS A 6 -11.56 -3.07 5.25
N ALA A 7 -10.87 -1.92 5.19
CA ALA A 7 -11.12 -0.92 4.16
C ALA A 7 -10.89 -1.48 2.74
N LEU A 8 -9.84 -2.28 2.54
CA LEU A 8 -9.60 -2.96 1.26
C LEU A 8 -10.70 -3.97 0.93
N ALA A 9 -11.20 -4.73 1.91
CA ALA A 9 -12.31 -5.66 1.73
C ALA A 9 -13.63 -4.96 1.35
N GLU A 10 -13.82 -3.71 1.79
CA GLU A 10 -14.95 -2.85 1.42
C GLU A 10 -14.76 -2.13 0.07
N GLY A 11 -13.66 -2.39 -0.65
CA GLY A 11 -13.40 -1.86 -1.99
C GLY A 11 -12.54 -0.60 -2.04
N ALA A 12 -11.91 -0.20 -0.92
CA ALA A 12 -10.96 0.89 -0.95
C ALA A 12 -9.76 0.58 -1.87
N VAL A 13 -9.27 1.61 -2.57
CA VAL A 13 -8.04 1.52 -3.37
C VAL A 13 -6.89 2.11 -2.56
N GLY A 14 -5.86 1.31 -2.32
CA GLY A 14 -4.66 1.77 -1.63
C GLY A 14 -3.89 2.80 -2.46
N GLY A 15 -3.52 3.92 -1.84
CA GLY A 15 -2.71 4.99 -2.44
C GLY A 15 -1.21 4.73 -2.45
N ALA A 16 -0.74 3.61 -1.88
CA ALA A 16 0.67 3.24 -1.81
C ALA A 16 1.54 4.36 -1.21
N ASP A 17 2.60 4.78 -1.89
CA ASP A 17 3.50 5.87 -1.47
C ASP A 17 3.18 7.22 -2.14
N MET A 18 2.03 7.32 -2.81
CA MET A 18 1.57 8.55 -3.44
C MET A 18 1.31 9.62 -2.37
N THR A 19 1.72 10.85 -2.65
CA THR A 19 1.36 11.97 -1.78
C THR A 19 -0.17 12.18 -1.78
N PRO A 20 -0.78 12.63 -0.67
CA PRO A 20 -2.23 12.86 -0.63
C PRO A 20 -2.72 13.82 -1.73
N SER A 21 -1.95 14.87 -2.04
CA SER A 21 -2.26 15.83 -3.10
C SER A 21 -2.23 15.18 -4.49
N ALA A 22 -1.23 14.33 -4.77
CA ALA A 22 -1.18 13.59 -6.03
C ALA A 22 -2.34 12.58 -6.13
N ALA A 23 -2.71 11.93 -5.04
CA ALA A 23 -3.87 11.02 -5.00
C ALA A 23 -5.18 11.73 -5.33
N LEU A 24 -5.38 12.94 -4.80
CA LEU A 24 -6.56 13.75 -5.10
C LEU A 24 -6.62 14.14 -6.59
N VAL A 25 -5.55 14.72 -7.12
CA VAL A 25 -5.50 15.15 -8.53
C VAL A 25 -5.66 13.96 -9.46
N LYS A 26 -5.00 12.84 -9.15
CA LYS A 26 -5.11 11.62 -9.96
C LYS A 26 -6.51 11.01 -9.87
N LEU A 27 -7.20 11.08 -8.73
CA LEU A 27 -8.60 10.66 -8.65
C LEU A 27 -9.50 11.53 -9.54
N MET A 28 -9.32 12.85 -9.54
CA MET A 28 -10.08 13.76 -10.40
C MET A 28 -9.86 13.42 -11.89
N GLN A 29 -8.61 13.22 -12.30
CA GLN A 29 -8.27 12.80 -13.65
C GLN A 29 -8.89 11.43 -13.99
N GLY A 30 -8.74 10.46 -13.08
CA GLY A 30 -9.25 9.11 -13.29
C GLY A 30 -10.76 9.06 -13.44
N LEU A 31 -11.50 9.90 -12.71
CA LEU A 31 -12.96 10.00 -12.85
C LEU A 31 -13.37 10.66 -14.18
N ALA A 32 -12.56 11.57 -14.71
CA ALA A 32 -12.79 12.13 -16.04
C ALA A 32 -12.56 11.10 -17.16
N GLU A 33 -11.52 10.27 -17.04
CA GLU A 33 -11.18 9.24 -18.04
C GLU A 33 -12.01 7.96 -17.91
N HIS A 34 -12.45 7.64 -16.69
CA HIS A 34 -13.20 6.43 -16.34
C HIS A 34 -14.46 6.80 -15.55
N PRO A 35 -15.46 7.45 -16.20
CA PRO A 35 -16.63 8.02 -15.51
C PRO A 35 -17.55 6.98 -14.87
N ARG A 36 -17.44 5.71 -15.28
CA ARG A 36 -18.17 4.59 -14.67
C ARG A 36 -17.45 4.00 -13.45
N GLY A 37 -16.25 4.48 -13.14
CA GLY A 37 -15.45 4.01 -12.02
C GLY A 37 -15.04 2.54 -12.13
N GLY A 38 -15.13 1.83 -11.01
CA GLY A 38 -14.88 0.39 -10.92
C GLY A 38 -13.42 0.00 -11.19
N GLU A 39 -13.24 -1.17 -11.82
CA GLU A 39 -11.91 -1.76 -12.02
C GLU A 39 -11.02 -0.92 -12.94
N ALA A 40 -11.60 -0.22 -13.93
CA ALA A 40 -10.86 0.67 -14.80
C ALA A 40 -10.24 1.84 -14.02
N LEU A 41 -11.04 2.49 -13.17
CA LEU A 41 -10.55 3.55 -12.27
C LEU A 41 -9.53 3.01 -11.26
N ALA A 42 -9.80 1.86 -10.65
CA ALA A 42 -8.89 1.26 -9.67
C ALA A 42 -7.54 0.90 -10.31
N ARG A 43 -7.55 0.39 -11.55
CA ARG A 43 -6.33 0.14 -12.33
C ARG A 43 -5.58 1.42 -12.64
N PHE A 44 -6.28 2.48 -13.07
CA PHE A 44 -5.67 3.78 -13.33
C PHE A 44 -4.99 4.36 -12.08
N LEU A 45 -5.68 4.36 -10.94
CA LEU A 45 -5.14 4.86 -9.67
C LEU A 45 -3.84 4.14 -9.26
N ARG A 46 -3.75 2.84 -9.52
CA ARG A 46 -2.58 1.99 -9.20
C ARG A 46 -1.45 2.06 -10.23
N THR A 47 -1.72 2.57 -11.44
CA THR A 47 -0.73 2.59 -12.54
C THR A 47 0.13 3.85 -12.43
N PRO A 48 1.46 3.77 -12.29
CA PRO A 48 2.32 4.94 -12.32
C PRO A 48 2.22 5.66 -13.68
N VAL A 49 1.94 6.96 -13.69
CA VAL A 49 1.81 7.74 -14.94
C VAL A 49 2.88 8.82 -15.07
N ALA A 50 3.19 9.52 -13.97
CA ALA A 50 4.04 10.71 -13.95
C ALA A 50 5.07 10.68 -12.81
N GLY A 51 5.35 9.50 -12.24
CA GLY A 51 6.28 9.34 -11.11
C GLY A 51 5.66 9.59 -9.74
N GLU A 52 4.33 9.62 -9.65
CA GLU A 52 3.57 9.80 -8.41
C GLU A 52 3.52 8.54 -7.53
N LEU A 53 3.93 7.39 -8.08
CA LEU A 53 4.00 6.09 -7.42
C LEU A 53 5.35 5.46 -7.69
N SER A 54 6.00 4.91 -6.66
CA SER A 54 7.24 4.14 -6.85
C SER A 54 6.94 2.76 -7.43
N VAL A 55 7.75 2.33 -8.42
CA VAL A 55 7.72 0.96 -8.94
C VAL A 55 8.71 0.10 -8.17
N GLY A 56 8.27 -1.08 -7.73
CA GLY A 56 9.15 -2.08 -7.10
C GLY A 56 9.60 -1.73 -5.67
N ARG A 57 9.11 -0.65 -5.07
CA ARG A 57 9.39 -0.30 -3.67
C ARG A 57 8.26 -0.81 -2.76
N PRO A 58 8.57 -1.60 -1.71
CA PRO A 58 7.57 -1.95 -0.71
C PRO A 58 7.07 -0.69 0.00
N THR A 59 5.77 -0.45 -0.04
CA THR A 59 5.10 0.70 0.61
C THR A 59 4.94 0.49 2.12
N VAL A 60 5.02 -0.77 2.56
CA VAL A 60 5.07 -1.17 3.97
C VAL A 60 6.35 -1.98 4.16
N PRO A 61 7.21 -1.63 5.13
CA PRO A 61 8.37 -2.46 5.44
C PRO A 61 7.89 -3.86 5.87
N PRO A 62 8.59 -4.93 5.44
CA PRO A 62 8.22 -6.28 5.86
C PRO A 62 8.27 -6.38 7.39
N PRO A 63 7.39 -7.19 8.01
CA PRO A 63 7.39 -7.35 9.46
C PRO A 63 8.79 -7.76 9.95
N GLU A 64 9.28 -7.11 11.01
CA GLU A 64 10.57 -7.45 11.61
C GLU A 64 10.58 -8.93 11.97
N LYS A 65 11.59 -9.67 11.47
CA LYS A 65 11.77 -11.08 11.82
C LYS A 65 11.93 -11.18 13.35
N PRO A 66 11.20 -12.07 14.04
CA PRO A 66 11.35 -12.23 15.48
C PRO A 66 12.81 -12.58 15.80
N ARG A 67 13.48 -11.71 16.58
CA ARG A 67 14.84 -11.95 17.05
C ARG A 67 14.86 -13.26 17.83
N ARG A 68 15.58 -14.27 17.30
CA ARG A 68 15.84 -15.52 18.04
C ARG A 68 16.52 -15.16 19.35
N ARG A 69 15.84 -15.38 20.48
CA ARG A 69 16.46 -15.25 21.81
C ARG A 69 17.66 -16.20 21.87
N PRO A 70 18.86 -15.74 22.25
CA PRO A 70 19.98 -16.64 22.46
C PRO A 70 19.59 -17.63 23.56
N ALA A 71 19.76 -18.92 23.29
CA ALA A 71 19.53 -19.97 24.27
C ALA A 71 20.41 -19.68 25.49
N ARG A 72 19.80 -19.60 26.68
CA ARG A 72 20.54 -19.56 27.94
C ARG A 72 21.35 -20.84 28.03
N VAL A 73 22.65 -20.75 27.77
CA VAL A 73 23.59 -21.82 28.08
C VAL A 73 23.63 -21.90 29.61
N GLY A 74 22.95 -22.91 30.15
CA GLY A 74 23.01 -23.21 31.58
C GLY A 74 24.45 -23.53 31.95
N ARG A 75 25.03 -22.75 32.88
CA ARG A 75 26.24 -23.14 33.60
C ARG A 75 25.86 -24.29 34.53
N VAL A 76 26.41 -25.47 34.28
CA VAL A 76 26.44 -26.56 35.27
C VAL A 76 27.55 -26.21 36.27
N ALA A 77 27.19 -26.31 37.55
CA ALA A 77 28.07 -26.05 38.70
C ALA A 77 29.13 -27.14 38.86
#